data_AF-A0AAD7AYD7-F1
#
_entry.id   AF-A0AAD7AYD7-F1
#
_cell.length_a   1.000
_cell.length_b   1.000
_cell.length_c   1.000
_cell.angle_alpha   90.00
_cell.angle_beta   90.00
_cell.angle_gamma   90.00
#
_symmetry.space_group_name_H-M   'P 1'
#
loop_
_entity.id
_entity.type
_entity.pdbx_description
1 polymer ?
#
loop_
_entity_poly.entity_id
_entity_poly.type
_entity_poly.pdbx_seq_one_letter_code
_entity_poly.pdbx_strand_id
1 'polypeptide(L)'
;RYHRLATSNEAPNSIESTFLHSISYDTTTKLADLQEEISRLKDRLEKLEAERTQLSQYHSQNLGMVSPLRRMPPEILVEIFSHFLPSIAELFGDASDMKQGSWVISQVCSSWRKIAISTPSLWSTVCVDFCRK
;
A
#
# COMPACT_ATOMS: atom_id res chain seq x y z
N ARG A 1 -5.69 12.79 50.00
CA ARG A 1 -6.60 13.40 51.02
C ARG A 1 -8.08 13.40 50.60
N TYR A 2 -8.41 13.30 49.30
CA TYR A 2 -9.80 13.29 48.79
C TYR A 2 -10.36 11.89 48.47
N HIS A 3 -9.64 10.81 48.79
CA HIS A 3 -10.04 9.45 48.45
C HIS A 3 -11.43 9.10 49.01
N ARG A 4 -11.81 9.65 50.18
CA ARG A 4 -13.15 9.50 50.76
C ARG A 4 -14.25 10.02 49.83
N LEU A 5 -14.02 11.15 49.15
CA LEU A 5 -14.99 11.76 48.21
C LEU A 5 -15.05 10.98 46.88
N ALA A 6 -13.99 10.24 46.55
CA ALA A 6 -13.95 9.38 45.36
C ALA A 6 -14.62 8.02 45.59
N THR A 7 -14.80 7.60 46.84
CA THR A 7 -15.31 6.26 47.20
C THR A 7 -16.57 6.29 48.09
N SER A 8 -17.14 7.47 48.36
CA SER A 8 -18.36 7.67 49.17
C SER A 8 -19.23 8.76 48.56
N ASN A 9 -20.55 8.71 48.78
CA ASN A 9 -21.51 9.73 48.33
C ASN A 9 -21.51 11.00 49.22
N GLU A 10 -20.43 11.26 49.93
CA GLU A 10 -20.30 12.44 50.80
C GLU A 10 -20.02 13.70 49.97
N ALA A 11 -20.75 14.77 50.24
CA ALA A 11 -20.55 16.03 49.52
C ALA A 11 -19.24 16.72 49.93
N PRO A 12 -18.47 17.31 48.99
CA PRO A 12 -17.30 18.11 49.33
C PRO A 12 -17.70 19.34 50.13
N ASN A 13 -16.88 19.73 51.11
CA ASN A 13 -17.06 21.03 51.76
C ASN A 13 -16.65 22.18 50.81
N SER A 14 -16.94 23.43 51.19
CA SER A 14 -16.69 24.63 50.35
C SER A 14 -15.22 24.77 49.91
N ILE A 15 -14.25 24.44 50.78
CA ILE A 15 -12.81 24.51 50.48
C ILE A 15 -12.40 23.38 49.53
N GLU A 16 -12.91 22.17 49.76
CA GLU A 16 -12.68 21.02 48.88
C GLU A 16 -13.28 21.28 47.49
N SER A 17 -14.48 21.85 47.42
CA SER A 17 -15.17 22.17 46.17
C SER A 17 -14.42 23.24 45.36
N THR A 18 -14.01 24.35 45.98
CA THR A 18 -13.21 25.40 45.31
C THR A 18 -11.87 24.86 44.81
N PHE A 19 -11.18 24.04 45.59
CA PHE A 19 -9.94 23.40 45.19
C PHE A 19 -10.13 22.42 44.02
N LEU A 20 -11.16 21.56 44.08
CA LEU A 20 -11.48 20.62 43.00
C LEU A 20 -11.89 21.34 41.72
N HIS A 21 -12.63 22.45 41.81
CA HIS A 21 -12.94 23.29 40.65
C HIS A 21 -11.69 23.92 40.03
N SER A 22 -10.74 24.39 40.85
CA SER A 22 -9.46 24.91 40.37
C SER A 22 -8.64 23.84 39.65
N ILE A 23 -8.54 22.63 40.21
CA ILE A 23 -7.89 21.48 39.54
C ILE A 23 -8.61 21.11 38.26
N SER A 24 -9.95 21.06 38.28
CA SER A 24 -10.75 20.76 37.09
C SER A 24 -10.46 21.78 36.00
N TYR A 25 -10.41 23.07 36.35
CA TYR A 25 -10.10 24.14 35.41
C TYR A 25 -8.69 23.98 34.81
N ASP A 26 -7.65 23.83 35.65
CA ASP A 26 -6.26 23.63 35.19
C ASP A 26 -6.09 22.34 34.35
N THR A 27 -6.85 21.29 34.67
CA THR A 27 -6.85 20.06 33.90
C THR A 27 -7.51 20.28 32.53
N THR A 28 -8.64 21.00 32.49
CA THR A 28 -9.33 21.30 31.23
C THR A 28 -8.52 22.20 30.31
N THR A 29 -7.77 23.17 30.85
CA THR A 29 -6.89 24.02 30.04
C THR A 29 -5.74 23.21 29.44
N LYS A 30 -5.05 22.39 30.25
CA LYS A 30 -3.98 21.51 29.74
C LYS A 30 -4.46 20.51 28.70
N LEU A 31 -5.67 19.98 28.86
CA LEU A 31 -6.28 19.11 27.85
C LEU A 31 -6.56 19.85 26.54
N ALA A 32 -7.01 21.11 26.61
CA ALA A 32 -7.22 21.93 25.43
C ALA A 32 -5.90 22.21 24.68
N ASP A 33 -4.84 22.57 25.41
CA ASP A 33 -3.52 22.83 24.84
C ASP A 33 -2.94 21.57 24.15
N LEU A 34 -3.05 20.41 24.82
CA LEU A 34 -2.63 19.13 24.23
C LEU A 34 -3.45 18.77 22.98
N GLN A 35 -4.75 19.04 22.99
CA GLN A 35 -5.62 18.76 21.84
C GLN A 35 -5.29 19.67 20.65
N GLU A 36 -4.91 20.93 20.89
CA GLU A 36 -4.41 21.84 19.86
C GLU A 36 -3.09 21.32 19.28
N GLU A 37 -2.15 20.91 20.13
CA GLU A 37 -0.86 20.36 19.70
C GLU A 37 -1.04 19.08 18.87
N ILE A 38 -1.92 18.17 19.30
CA ILE A 38 -2.27 16.95 18.57
C ILE A 38 -2.84 17.30 17.19
N SER A 39 -3.76 18.26 17.13
CA SER A 39 -4.36 18.70 15.86
C SER A 39 -3.30 19.26 14.92
N ARG A 40 -2.43 20.15 15.42
CA ARG A 40 -1.33 20.75 14.66
C ARG A 40 -0.36 19.70 14.11
N LEU A 41 0.04 18.73 14.92
CA LEU A 41 0.95 17.67 14.50
C LEU A 41 0.31 16.73 13.49
N LYS A 42 -0.98 16.43 13.62
CA LYS A 42 -1.72 15.65 12.62
C LYS A 42 -1.77 16.36 11.26
N ASP A 43 -2.08 17.66 11.24
CA ASP A 43 -2.08 18.45 10.00
C ASP A 43 -0.69 18.48 9.36
N ARG A 44 0.37 18.54 10.18
CA ARG A 44 1.75 18.50 9.68
C ARG A 44 2.09 17.13 9.10
N LEU A 45 1.67 16.05 9.77
CA LEU A 45 1.87 14.68 9.30
C LEU A 45 1.18 14.46 7.96
N GLU A 46 -0.09 14.86 7.82
CA GLU A 46 -0.85 14.72 6.58
C GLU A 46 -0.15 15.41 5.40
N LYS A 47 0.36 16.64 5.61
CA LYS A 47 1.12 17.37 4.59
C LYS A 47 2.40 16.63 4.18
N LEU A 48 3.15 16.10 5.14
CA LEU A 48 4.38 15.36 4.87
C LEU A 48 4.10 14.03 4.18
N GLU A 49 3.03 13.34 4.53
CA GLU A 49 2.61 12.10 3.87
C GLU A 49 2.19 12.34 2.42
N ALA A 50 1.47 13.44 2.16
CA ALA A 50 1.11 13.85 0.80
C ALA A 50 2.37 14.14 -0.04
N GLU A 51 3.32 14.91 0.49
CA GLU A 51 4.59 15.23 -0.18
C GLU A 51 5.42 13.96 -0.43
N ARG A 52 5.56 13.08 0.57
CA ARG A 52 6.25 11.79 0.44
C ARG A 52 5.61 10.92 -0.63
N THR A 53 4.29 10.90 -0.72
CA THR A 53 3.56 10.13 -1.74
C THR A 53 3.83 10.68 -3.15
N GLN A 54 3.76 12.00 -3.32
CA GLN A 54 4.07 12.66 -4.59
C GLN A 54 5.51 12.39 -5.05
N LEU A 55 6.48 12.54 -4.15
CA LEU A 55 7.89 12.30 -4.47
C LEU A 55 8.16 10.83 -4.77
N SER A 56 7.53 9.90 -4.04
CA SER A 56 7.63 8.46 -4.30
C SER A 56 7.10 8.09 -5.69
N GLN A 57 5.96 8.67 -6.08
CA GLN A 57 5.39 8.49 -7.41
C GLN A 57 6.32 9.04 -8.50
N TYR A 58 6.83 10.26 -8.33
CA TYR A 58 7.77 10.87 -9.27
C TYR A 58 9.07 10.07 -9.40
N HIS A 59 9.62 9.60 -8.28
CA HIS A 59 10.81 8.75 -8.26
C HIS A 59 10.58 7.43 -9.01
N SER A 60 9.45 6.77 -8.75
CA SER A 60 9.08 5.52 -9.42
C SER A 60 8.91 5.71 -10.94
N GLN A 61 8.29 6.82 -11.34
CA GLN A 61 8.15 7.19 -12.75
C GLN A 61 9.52 7.42 -13.40
N ASN A 62 10.43 8.13 -12.73
CA ASN A 62 11.78 8.36 -13.24
C ASN A 62 12.63 7.09 -13.32
N LEU A 63 12.54 6.20 -12.33
CA LEU A 63 13.19 4.88 -12.41
C LEU A 63 12.63 4.07 -13.57
N GLY A 64 11.32 4.14 -13.80
CA GLY A 64 10.68 3.69 -15.03
C GLY A 64 11.38 4.31 -16.24
N MET A 65 11.42 5.66 -16.31
CA MET A 65 12.22 6.65 -17.09
C MET A 65 13.64 6.26 -17.54
N VAL A 66 14.37 5.56 -16.68
CA VAL A 66 15.77 5.19 -16.97
C VAL A 66 15.99 3.68 -16.93
N SER A 67 14.92 2.89 -16.80
CA SER A 67 15.00 1.44 -16.75
C SER A 67 15.74 0.89 -17.97
N PRO A 68 16.79 0.06 -17.76
CA PRO A 68 17.51 -0.63 -18.85
C PRO A 68 16.58 -1.46 -19.72
N LEU A 69 15.46 -1.95 -19.16
CA LEU A 69 14.44 -2.74 -19.88
C LEU A 69 13.86 -1.99 -21.09
N ARG A 70 13.83 -0.65 -21.08
CA ARG A 70 13.34 0.14 -22.23
C ARG A 70 14.38 0.36 -23.33
N ARG A 71 15.64 0.04 -23.06
CA ARG A 71 16.75 0.15 -24.02
C ARG A 71 17.17 -1.21 -24.58
N MET A 72 16.63 -2.30 -24.05
CA MET A 72 16.93 -3.63 -24.55
C MET A 72 16.31 -3.83 -25.95
N PRO A 73 17.08 -4.41 -26.89
CA PRO A 73 16.52 -4.85 -28.15
C PRO A 73 15.36 -5.83 -27.94
N PRO A 74 14.30 -5.77 -28.75
CA PRO A 74 13.17 -6.69 -28.66
C PRO A 74 13.58 -8.16 -28.68
N GLU A 75 14.63 -8.52 -29.41
CA GLU A 75 15.16 -9.88 -29.52
C GLU A 75 15.64 -10.42 -28.18
N ILE A 76 16.31 -9.59 -27.38
CA ILE A 76 16.77 -9.96 -26.04
C ILE A 76 15.58 -10.13 -25.09
N LEU A 77 14.57 -9.27 -25.20
CA LEU A 77 13.34 -9.41 -24.43
C LEU A 77 12.60 -10.70 -24.80
N VAL A 78 12.54 -11.07 -26.08
CA VAL A 78 11.96 -12.34 -26.54
C VAL A 78 12.73 -13.53 -26.00
N GLU A 79 14.06 -13.50 -26.03
CA GLU A 79 14.89 -14.56 -25.46
C GLU A 79 14.59 -14.75 -23.97
N ILE A 80 14.55 -13.63 -23.22
CA ILE A 80 14.19 -13.64 -21.80
C ILE A 80 12.79 -14.23 -21.60
N PHE A 81 11.80 -13.78 -22.39
CA PHE A 81 10.41 -14.27 -22.32
C PHE A 81 10.31 -15.77 -22.57
N SER A 82 11.14 -16.32 -23.46
CA SER A 82 11.14 -17.75 -23.79
C SER A 82 11.48 -18.63 -22.58
N HIS A 83 12.33 -18.14 -21.66
CA HIS A 83 12.68 -18.83 -20.42
C HIS A 83 11.56 -18.84 -19.38
N PHE A 84 10.52 -18.02 -19.53
CA PHE A 84 9.36 -17.97 -18.64
C PHE A 84 8.16 -18.75 -19.20
N LEU A 85 8.31 -19.42 -20.34
CA LEU A 85 7.27 -20.29 -20.87
C LEU A 85 7.24 -21.58 -20.06
N PRO A 86 6.07 -21.99 -19.58
CA PRO A 86 5.93 -23.27 -18.88
C PRO A 86 6.27 -24.42 -19.82
N SER A 87 6.92 -25.44 -19.28
CA SER A 87 7.10 -26.70 -19.96
C SER A 87 5.74 -27.36 -20.22
N ILE A 88 5.70 -28.25 -21.21
CA ILE A 88 4.50 -29.01 -21.55
C ILE A 88 3.98 -29.79 -20.33
N ALA A 89 4.86 -30.31 -19.47
CA ALA A 89 4.48 -31.02 -18.26
C ALA A 89 3.82 -30.11 -17.21
N GLU A 90 4.26 -28.85 -17.09
CA GLU A 90 3.65 -27.86 -16.19
C GLU A 90 2.28 -27.38 -16.69
N LEU A 91 2.08 -27.36 -18.00
CA LEU A 91 0.81 -27.01 -18.64
C LEU A 91 -0.28 -28.07 -18.51
N PHE A 92 0.08 -29.35 -18.27
CA PHE A 92 -0.86 -30.45 -18.03
C PHE A 92 -1.17 -30.68 -16.54
N GLY A 93 -0.61 -29.85 -15.65
CA GLY A 93 -1.01 -29.76 -14.24
C GLY A 93 -2.35 -29.03 -14.06
N ASP A 94 -2.53 -28.34 -12.94
CA ASP A 94 -3.71 -27.50 -12.68
C ASP A 94 -3.70 -26.29 -13.64
N ALA A 95 -4.13 -26.51 -14.88
CA ALA A 95 -4.05 -25.58 -16.02
C ALA A 95 -4.96 -24.34 -15.88
N SER A 96 -5.69 -24.26 -14.76
CA SER A 96 -6.48 -23.13 -14.32
C SER A 96 -5.61 -21.93 -13.90
N ASP A 97 -4.32 -22.13 -13.65
CA ASP A 97 -3.44 -21.03 -13.23
C ASP A 97 -3.00 -20.19 -14.45
N MET A 98 -3.87 -19.26 -14.87
CA MET A 98 -3.59 -18.13 -15.79
C MET A 98 -2.41 -17.23 -15.33
N LYS A 99 -1.67 -17.64 -14.30
CA LYS A 99 -0.51 -16.99 -13.70
C LYS A 99 0.82 -17.41 -14.32
N GLN A 100 0.81 -18.06 -15.48
CA GLN A 100 2.04 -18.53 -16.14
C GLN A 100 2.12 -18.15 -17.62
N GLY A 101 3.35 -18.09 -18.14
CA GLY A 101 3.65 -17.93 -19.56
C GLY A 101 3.34 -16.55 -20.15
N SER A 102 3.06 -16.55 -21.45
CA SER A 102 2.91 -15.35 -22.30
C SER A 102 1.81 -14.39 -21.84
N TRP A 103 0.77 -14.91 -21.17
CA TRP A 103 -0.28 -14.09 -20.58
C TRP A 103 0.27 -13.14 -19.53
N VAL A 104 1.09 -13.62 -18.59
CA VAL A 104 1.68 -12.78 -17.53
C VAL A 104 2.61 -11.74 -18.12
N ILE A 105 3.46 -12.15 -19.07
CA ILE A 105 4.39 -11.25 -19.76
C ILE A 105 3.63 -10.10 -20.45
N SER A 106 2.49 -10.41 -21.06
CA SER A 106 1.64 -9.41 -21.72
C SER A 106 0.93 -8.42 -20.76
N GLN A 107 0.92 -8.69 -19.45
CA GLN A 107 0.31 -7.83 -18.43
C GLN A 107 1.30 -6.89 -17.73
N VAL A 108 2.61 -7.02 -17.98
CA VAL A 108 3.63 -6.18 -17.32
C VAL A 108 3.58 -4.72 -17.76
N CYS A 109 3.62 -4.46 -19.07
CA CYS A 109 3.50 -3.12 -19.62
C CYS A 109 3.09 -3.14 -21.11
N SER A 110 2.73 -1.98 -21.66
CA SER A 110 2.32 -1.85 -23.07
C SER A 110 3.41 -2.25 -24.07
N SER A 111 4.69 -2.01 -23.76
CA SER A 111 5.80 -2.41 -24.62
C SER A 111 5.98 -3.92 -24.66
N TRP A 112 5.96 -4.57 -23.49
CA TRP A 112 6.08 -6.03 -23.38
C TRP A 112 4.91 -6.73 -24.05
N ARG A 113 3.69 -6.19 -23.89
CA ARG A 113 2.51 -6.68 -24.59
C ARG A 113 2.67 -6.64 -26.11
N LYS A 114 3.15 -5.52 -26.67
CA LYS A 114 3.39 -5.41 -28.12
C LYS A 114 4.35 -6.47 -28.61
N ILE A 115 5.49 -6.63 -27.91
CA ILE A 115 6.50 -7.63 -28.25
C ILE A 115 5.93 -9.05 -28.13
N ALA A 116 5.24 -9.35 -27.03
CA ALA A 116 4.67 -10.67 -26.79
C ALA A 116 3.66 -11.05 -27.89
N ILE A 117 2.73 -10.14 -28.23
CA ILE A 117 1.73 -10.37 -29.28
C ILE A 117 2.39 -10.50 -30.66
N SER A 118 3.43 -9.70 -30.96
CA SER A 118 4.12 -9.75 -32.25
C SER A 118 5.09 -10.93 -32.39
N THR A 119 5.22 -11.78 -31.38
CA THR A 119 6.19 -12.89 -31.35
C THR A 119 5.46 -14.23 -31.27
N PRO A 120 5.17 -14.89 -32.41
CA PRO A 120 4.38 -16.12 -32.46
C PRO A 120 4.97 -17.29 -31.66
N SER A 121 6.31 -17.37 -31.52
CA SER A 121 6.97 -18.45 -30.76
C SER A 121 6.56 -18.49 -29.29
N LEU A 122 6.21 -17.35 -28.70
CA LEU A 122 5.72 -17.26 -27.32
C LEU A 122 4.30 -17.83 -27.16
N TRP A 123 3.56 -18.00 -28.25
CA TRP A 123 2.18 -18.52 -28.25
C TRP A 123 2.10 -19.89 -28.92
N SER A 124 3.23 -20.58 -29.09
CA SER A 124 3.31 -21.91 -29.70
C SER A 124 2.56 -22.97 -28.91
N THR A 125 2.35 -22.77 -27.61
CA THR A 125 1.59 -23.67 -26.73
C THR A 125 0.58 -22.87 -25.91
N VAL A 126 -0.70 -23.24 -26.01
CA VAL A 126 -1.80 -22.63 -25.25
C VAL A 126 -2.62 -23.76 -24.62
N CYS A 127 -2.74 -23.74 -23.28
CA CYS A 127 -3.62 -24.66 -22.56
C CYS A 127 -4.97 -23.97 -22.29
N VAL A 128 -6.07 -24.69 -22.51
CA VAL A 128 -7.43 -24.20 -22.27
C VAL A 128 -8.17 -25.25 -21.46
N ASP A 129 -8.45 -24.92 -20.21
CA ASP A 129 -9.28 -25.75 -19.35
C ASP A 129 -10.75 -25.50 -19.59
N PHE A 130 -11.45 -26.55 -20.03
CA PHE A 130 -12.90 -26.53 -20.14
C PHE A 130 -13.52 -27.04 -18.83
N CYS A 131 -13.79 -26.13 -17.89
CA CYS A 131 -14.72 -26.45 -16.81
C CYS A 131 -16.14 -26.57 -17.40
N ARG A 132 -16.65 -27.81 -17.51
CA ARG A 132 -18.09 -28.04 -17.75
C ARG A 132 -18.87 -27.55 -16.52
N LYS A 133 -19.84 -26.67 -16.75
CA LYS A 133 -20.88 -26.31 -15.77
C LYS A 133 -21.84 -27.45 -15.53
#